data_AF-A0A419DW76-F1
#
_entry.id   AF-A0A419DW76-F1
#
_cell.length_a   1.000
_cell.length_b   1.000
_cell.length_c   1.000
_cell.angle_alpha   90.00
_cell.angle_beta   90.00
_cell.angle_gamma   90.00
#
_symmetry.space_group_name_H-M   'P 1'
#
loop_
_entity.id
_entity.type
_entity.pdbx_description
1 polymer ?
#
loop_
_entity_poly.entity_id
_entity_poly.type
_entity_poly.pdbx_seq_one_letter_code
_entity_poly.pdbx_strand_id
1 'polypeptide(L)'
;MLKNRNIICISSIDWDFIWQGHQEIMSNLAKNDNRVLFIENTGARSPGVRDFGRIKKRIKNWFSGIGGIRKQDNNLYIYSPLVLPFPYLKIANFINSRIVMSVLNKWVKAMDFSDPIIWVFLPTPLTMKIVNNFNYKIVVYYCIDNFRVSSKFAKKIVDSEINLLKNADLVFVTSHELYNYSLQFNKKVYLFPFAVDYEYFEKARSGVLNVPDDLRQIKHPIVGYVGGLHRWLDLKLIKQAALLMPEYSFVFIGPAQTDLQELSNIRNIYFLGKKDHKSLPAYINCFDACIIPYLLTEYTKNVYPTKLNEYMAMGKAVISTDIPEVRYFNKENDNIIFVANKPEDFCDKIKSAIAVNSQADFNKRIAVAKKNSWKQRINQMTALISVAIDEADKKRHDWKDNFLKIYNRTKRNFIKSALLSGALYILIFYTPLMWFLADPLKISEAPVKSDAIVVLAGGVGETGLAGYSYEERVKYAIELYKQGYADHLVFSSGFVYIFNEPLVMKALAISLGVPEEAIILESASKNTYEHVTNIKKLLSENKMSNIIVVSSPYHMRRLYLVSKKLAGNINFTYCPVPSSIFYMRRINNPAENTLQQVNLAQIKAFIHEYSAIVYYWFKGWI
;
A
#
# COMPACT_ATOMS: atom_id res chain seq x y z
N MET A 1 19.08 0.13 30.85
CA MET A 1 17.99 0.33 29.88
C MET A 1 18.48 1.29 28.81
N LEU A 2 18.10 1.04 27.56
CA LEU A 2 18.40 1.94 26.43
C LEU A 2 17.68 3.28 26.63
N LYS A 3 18.36 4.40 26.39
CA LYS A 3 17.81 5.76 26.51
C LYS A 3 18.29 6.64 25.37
N ASN A 4 17.55 7.72 25.09
CA ASN A 4 17.92 8.76 24.12
C ASN A 4 18.20 8.22 22.72
N ARG A 5 17.51 7.14 22.32
CA ARG A 5 17.60 6.58 20.97
C ARG A 5 16.34 6.84 20.16
N ASN A 6 16.55 6.89 18.85
CA ASN A 6 15.51 6.91 17.84
C ASN A 6 15.20 5.48 17.42
N ILE A 7 13.92 5.11 17.38
CA ILE A 7 13.48 3.74 17.06
C ILE A 7 12.36 3.81 16.02
N ILE A 8 12.54 3.13 14.88
CA ILE A 8 11.48 2.90 13.90
C ILE A 8 11.05 1.44 14.02
N CYS A 9 9.85 1.20 14.52
CA CYS A 9 9.25 -0.13 14.61
C CYS A 9 8.38 -0.40 13.38
N ILE A 10 8.65 -1.47 12.63
CA ILE A 10 7.81 -1.95 11.53
C ILE A 10 7.02 -3.15 12.03
N SER A 11 5.78 -2.90 12.43
CA SER A 11 4.94 -3.87 13.14
C SER A 11 4.23 -4.87 12.21
N SER A 12 3.94 -6.06 12.73
CA SER A 12 3.06 -7.03 12.09
C SER A 12 1.57 -6.85 12.43
N ILE A 13 1.25 -5.93 13.35
CA ILE A 13 -0.11 -5.58 13.78
C ILE A 13 -0.35 -4.07 13.76
N ASP A 14 -1.61 -3.66 13.83
CA ASP A 14 -1.98 -2.25 14.01
C ASP A 14 -1.90 -1.90 15.50
N TRP A 15 -1.71 -0.62 15.85
CA TRP A 15 -1.50 -0.22 17.26
C TRP A 15 -2.70 -0.59 18.14
N ASP A 16 -3.89 -0.29 17.64
CA ASP A 16 -5.17 -0.55 18.33
C ASP A 16 -5.64 -2.02 18.23
N PHE A 17 -4.77 -2.95 17.81
CA PHE A 17 -5.07 -4.37 17.86
C PHE A 17 -5.05 -4.87 19.32
N ILE A 18 -5.30 -6.16 19.53
CA ILE A 18 -5.16 -6.80 20.84
C ILE A 18 -3.73 -6.54 21.34
N TRP A 19 -3.61 -6.08 22.60
CA TRP A 19 -2.34 -5.74 23.23
C TRP A 19 -1.41 -6.95 23.28
N GLN A 20 -0.21 -6.78 22.74
CA GLN A 20 0.79 -7.84 22.59
C GLN A 20 2.20 -7.24 22.77
N GLY A 21 3.23 -8.07 22.58
CA GLY A 21 4.62 -7.67 22.74
C GLY A 21 5.04 -6.46 21.90
N HIS A 22 4.43 -6.21 20.74
CA HIS A 22 4.75 -5.03 19.92
C HIS A 22 4.49 -3.73 20.69
N GLN A 23 3.28 -3.57 21.23
CA GLN A 23 2.89 -2.36 21.94
C GLN A 23 3.63 -2.26 23.28
N GLU A 24 3.79 -3.38 23.98
CA GLU A 24 4.45 -3.42 25.29
C GLU A 24 5.91 -2.96 25.19
N ILE A 25 6.68 -3.55 24.27
CA ILE A 25 8.09 -3.21 24.07
C ILE A 25 8.22 -1.74 23.68
N MET A 26 7.43 -1.28 22.69
CA MET A 26 7.55 0.08 22.17
C MET A 26 7.09 1.15 23.17
N SER A 27 6.06 0.86 23.96
CA SER A 27 5.61 1.75 25.04
C SER A 27 6.65 1.85 26.16
N ASN A 28 7.26 0.73 26.54
CA ASN A 28 8.28 0.71 27.59
C ASN A 28 9.56 1.44 27.15
N LEU A 29 9.98 1.27 25.89
CA LEU A 29 11.10 2.00 25.32
C LEU A 29 10.81 3.51 25.27
N ALA A 30 9.61 3.91 24.85
CA ALA A 30 9.21 5.32 24.81
C ALA A 30 9.21 5.98 26.21
N LYS A 31 8.71 5.26 27.22
CA LYS A 31 8.73 5.69 28.64
C LYS A 31 10.15 5.82 29.21
N ASN A 32 11.14 5.19 28.59
CA ASN A 32 12.56 5.28 28.96
C ASN A 32 13.33 6.28 28.08
N ASP A 33 12.72 7.44 27.78
CA ASP A 33 13.36 8.55 27.05
C ASP A 33 13.83 8.21 25.62
N ASN A 34 13.25 7.19 24.98
CA ASN A 34 13.51 6.90 23.56
C ASN A 34 12.40 7.47 22.70
N ARG A 35 12.73 8.00 21.52
CA ARG A 35 11.75 8.45 20.53
C ARG A 35 11.39 7.31 19.60
N VAL A 36 10.12 6.92 19.58
CA VAL A 36 9.60 5.75 18.85
C VAL A 36 8.61 6.17 17.77
N LEU A 37 8.86 5.71 16.55
CA LEU A 37 7.89 5.70 15.45
C LEU A 37 7.42 4.26 15.20
N PHE A 38 6.17 3.98 15.53
CA PHE A 38 5.51 2.69 15.26
C PHE A 38 4.77 2.73 13.92
N ILE A 39 5.28 2.00 12.93
CA ILE A 39 4.66 1.83 11.62
C ILE A 39 3.72 0.63 11.68
N GLU A 40 2.43 0.88 11.52
CA GLU A 40 1.40 -0.16 11.52
C GLU A 40 1.51 -1.10 10.32
N ASN A 41 1.02 -2.32 10.50
CA ASN A 41 1.11 -3.44 9.55
C ASN A 41 0.79 -3.06 8.10
N THR A 42 1.76 -3.16 7.20
CA THR A 42 1.63 -2.86 5.77
C THR A 42 1.06 -4.00 4.92
N GLY A 43 0.61 -5.07 5.55
CA GLY A 43 -0.04 -6.24 4.95
C GLY A 43 0.94 -7.33 4.51
N ALA A 44 0.85 -8.51 5.14
CA ALA A 44 1.44 -9.75 4.65
C ALA A 44 0.60 -10.45 3.57
N ARG A 45 -0.65 -10.07 3.39
CA ARG A 45 -1.57 -10.62 2.38
C ARG A 45 -2.46 -9.52 1.83
N SER A 46 -3.05 -9.76 0.67
CA SER A 46 -4.12 -8.89 0.18
C SER A 46 -5.33 -8.97 1.11
N PRO A 47 -6.00 -7.83 1.36
CA PRO A 47 -7.23 -7.81 2.15
C PRO A 47 -8.36 -8.54 1.42
N GLY A 48 -9.24 -9.20 2.18
CA GLY A 48 -10.49 -9.78 1.70
C GLY A 48 -11.70 -8.98 2.16
N VAL A 49 -12.92 -9.44 1.81
CA VAL A 49 -14.19 -8.75 2.13
C VAL A 49 -14.36 -8.52 3.65
N ARG A 50 -13.91 -9.46 4.48
CA ARG A 50 -13.95 -9.36 5.95
C ARG A 50 -13.02 -8.29 6.54
N ASP A 51 -12.06 -7.79 5.76
CA ASP A 51 -11.08 -6.80 6.21
C ASP A 51 -11.59 -5.35 5.99
N PHE A 52 -12.79 -5.14 5.42
CA PHE A 52 -13.31 -3.80 5.08
C PHE A 52 -13.39 -2.85 6.29
N GLY A 53 -13.83 -3.34 7.45
CA GLY A 53 -13.86 -2.55 8.68
C GLY A 53 -12.48 -2.05 9.10
N ARG A 54 -11.45 -2.89 8.94
CA ARG A 54 -10.05 -2.53 9.20
C ARG A 54 -9.55 -1.48 8.21
N ILE A 55 -9.90 -1.60 6.92
CA ILE A 55 -9.53 -0.62 5.89
C ILE A 55 -10.17 0.74 6.19
N LYS A 56 -11.48 0.78 6.51
CA LYS A 56 -12.18 2.02 6.89
C LYS A 56 -11.54 2.69 8.10
N LYS A 57 -11.18 1.89 9.13
CA LYS A 57 -10.44 2.39 10.30
C LYS A 57 -9.08 2.96 9.92
N ARG A 58 -8.34 2.30 9.04
CA ARG A 58 -7.03 2.77 8.55
C ARG A 58 -7.14 4.10 7.82
N ILE A 59 -8.16 4.28 6.98
CA ILE A 59 -8.44 5.55 6.30
C ILE A 59 -8.77 6.63 7.34
N LYS A 60 -9.62 6.34 8.33
CA LYS A 60 -9.93 7.27 9.43
C LYS A 60 -8.66 7.68 10.19
N ASN A 61 -7.82 6.72 10.58
CA ASN A 61 -6.56 6.96 11.29
C ASN A 61 -5.55 7.74 10.43
N TRP A 62 -5.59 7.56 9.10
CA TRP A 62 -4.76 8.33 8.19
C TRP A 62 -5.17 9.80 8.16
N PHE A 63 -6.48 10.09 8.14
CA PHE A 63 -7.01 11.46 8.18
C PHE A 63 -6.87 12.14 9.55
N SER A 64 -6.74 11.38 10.64
CA SER A 64 -6.55 11.94 11.99
C SER A 64 -5.13 12.44 12.26
N GLY A 65 -4.22 12.39 11.28
CA GLY A 65 -2.82 12.74 11.42
C GLY A 65 -2.24 13.36 10.15
N ILE A 66 -1.09 14.01 10.25
CA ILE A 66 -0.44 14.65 9.11
C ILE A 66 0.27 13.57 8.28
N GLY A 67 -0.26 13.28 7.09
CA GLY A 67 0.23 12.18 6.26
C GLY A 67 0.04 10.79 6.89
N GLY A 68 -0.88 10.67 7.85
CA GLY A 68 -1.15 9.43 8.60
C GLY A 68 -0.28 9.18 9.81
N ILE A 69 0.52 10.16 10.26
CA ILE A 69 1.28 10.08 11.51
C ILE A 69 0.54 10.82 12.62
N ARG A 70 0.34 10.15 13.77
CA ARG A 70 -0.29 10.69 14.97
C ARG A 70 0.63 10.56 16.18
N LYS A 71 0.58 11.52 17.11
CA LYS A 71 1.21 11.40 18.44
C LYS A 71 0.28 10.56 19.33
N GLN A 72 0.81 9.50 19.94
CA GLN A 72 0.07 8.63 20.84
C GLN A 72 0.39 8.91 22.30
N ASP A 73 1.66 9.17 22.60
CA ASP A 73 2.15 9.50 23.93
C ASP A 73 3.42 10.36 23.81
N ASN A 74 4.02 10.76 24.93
CA ASN A 74 5.34 11.36 24.96
C ASN A 74 6.36 10.40 24.33
N ASN A 75 7.11 10.93 23.36
CA ASN A 75 8.09 10.19 22.58
C ASN A 75 7.55 8.98 21.80
N LEU A 76 6.23 8.83 21.63
CA LEU A 76 5.61 7.72 20.88
C LEU A 76 4.68 8.23 19.80
N TYR A 77 5.01 7.90 18.55
CA TYR A 77 4.28 8.27 17.36
C TYR A 77 3.85 7.03 16.59
N ILE A 78 2.65 7.07 16.01
CA ILE A 78 2.10 5.96 15.22
C ILE A 78 1.91 6.42 13.77
N TYR A 79 2.44 5.65 12.82
CA TYR A 79 2.23 5.85 11.40
C TYR A 79 1.31 4.77 10.83
N SER A 80 0.18 5.20 10.27
CA SER A 80 -0.80 4.36 9.60
C SER A 80 -0.71 4.53 8.07
N PRO A 81 0.24 3.87 7.37
CA PRO A 81 0.44 4.10 5.94
C PRO A 81 -0.75 3.61 5.11
N LEU A 82 -1.17 4.38 4.11
CA LEU A 82 -2.07 3.91 3.06
C LEU A 82 -1.24 3.22 1.97
N VAL A 83 -1.46 1.92 1.81
CA VAL A 83 -0.75 1.08 0.85
C VAL A 83 -1.75 0.41 -0.09
N LEU A 84 -1.42 0.37 -1.38
CA LEU A 84 -2.15 -0.41 -2.36
C LEU A 84 -2.15 -1.90 -1.96
N PRO A 85 -3.26 -2.62 -2.23
CA PRO A 85 -3.33 -4.06 -2.02
C PRO A 85 -2.28 -4.79 -2.90
N PHE A 86 -2.11 -6.10 -2.68
CA PHE A 86 -1.15 -6.95 -3.40
C PHE A 86 0.33 -6.65 -3.04
N PRO A 87 0.75 -6.91 -1.79
CA PRO A 87 2.10 -6.54 -1.30
C PRO A 87 3.28 -7.16 -2.06
N TYR A 88 3.04 -8.23 -2.81
CA TYR A 88 4.04 -8.96 -3.60
C TYR A 88 4.05 -8.60 -5.09
N LEU A 89 3.13 -7.75 -5.56
CA LEU A 89 3.15 -7.27 -6.95
C LEU A 89 4.23 -6.19 -7.09
N LYS A 90 5.16 -6.34 -8.04
CA LYS A 90 6.32 -5.43 -8.18
C LYS A 90 5.90 -3.96 -8.35
N ILE A 91 4.86 -3.70 -9.13
CA ILE A 91 4.35 -2.33 -9.35
C ILE A 91 3.66 -1.76 -8.10
N ALA A 92 2.80 -2.54 -7.43
CA ALA A 92 2.18 -2.10 -6.18
C ALA A 92 3.23 -1.82 -5.10
N ASN A 93 4.22 -2.71 -4.98
CA ASN A 93 5.34 -2.53 -4.06
C ASN A 93 6.20 -1.30 -4.41
N PHE A 94 6.38 -0.98 -5.71
CA PHE A 94 7.05 0.23 -6.14
C PHE A 94 6.27 1.49 -5.73
N ILE A 95 4.98 1.56 -6.04
CA ILE A 95 4.12 2.69 -5.67
C ILE A 95 4.07 2.85 -4.14
N ASN A 96 3.80 1.76 -3.42
CA ASN A 96 3.76 1.74 -1.95
C ASN A 96 5.08 2.26 -1.36
N SER A 97 6.23 1.82 -1.89
CA SER A 97 7.52 2.29 -1.41
C SER A 97 7.74 3.78 -1.63
N ARG A 98 7.23 4.36 -2.73
CA ARG A 98 7.36 5.80 -3.00
C ARG A 98 6.48 6.63 -2.06
N ILE A 99 5.24 6.22 -1.86
CA ILE A 99 4.30 6.90 -0.96
C ILE A 99 4.84 6.86 0.47
N VAL A 100 5.17 5.66 0.96
CA VAL A 100 5.65 5.44 2.32
C VAL A 100 6.94 6.20 2.58
N MET A 101 7.93 6.11 1.70
CA MET A 101 9.22 6.80 1.88
C MET A 101 9.09 8.32 1.79
N SER A 102 8.16 8.85 0.98
CA SER A 102 7.95 10.31 0.89
C SER A 102 7.49 10.90 2.22
N VAL A 103 6.51 10.25 2.86
CA VAL A 103 6.01 10.67 4.19
C VAL A 103 7.09 10.49 5.25
N LEU A 104 7.72 9.31 5.27
CA LEU A 104 8.74 8.97 6.26
C LEU A 104 9.95 9.92 6.21
N ASN A 105 10.46 10.25 5.03
CA ASN A 105 11.60 11.16 4.88
C ASN A 105 11.26 12.59 5.36
N LYS A 106 10.04 13.07 5.06
CA LYS A 106 9.57 14.38 5.53
C LYS A 106 9.46 14.40 7.06
N TRP A 107 8.88 13.36 7.65
CA TRP A 107 8.72 13.25 9.09
C TRP A 107 10.05 13.13 9.83
N VAL A 108 10.96 12.27 9.34
CA VAL A 108 12.31 12.11 9.91
C VAL A 108 13.06 13.43 9.90
N LYS A 109 12.96 14.21 8.82
CA LYS A 109 13.58 15.55 8.75
C LYS A 109 12.93 16.53 9.73
N ALA A 110 11.60 16.55 9.82
CA ALA A 110 10.87 17.46 10.70
C ALA A 110 11.10 17.19 12.19
N MET A 111 11.36 15.93 12.56
CA MET A 111 11.55 15.50 13.94
C MET A 111 13.02 15.41 14.37
N ASP A 112 13.96 15.78 13.50
CA ASP A 112 15.39 15.52 13.68
C ASP A 112 15.68 14.07 14.13
N PHE A 113 15.15 13.12 13.34
CA PHE A 113 15.12 11.70 13.66
C PHE A 113 16.28 10.94 13.02
N SER A 114 17.50 11.33 13.37
CA SER A 114 18.74 10.77 12.82
C SER A 114 19.13 9.42 13.46
N ASP A 115 19.87 8.61 12.72
CA ASP A 115 20.48 7.35 13.21
C ASP A 115 19.56 6.38 13.98
N PRO A 116 18.36 6.03 13.45
CA PRO A 116 17.42 5.18 14.17
C PRO A 116 17.85 3.72 14.26
N ILE A 117 17.44 3.05 15.32
CA ILE A 117 17.34 1.59 15.40
C ILE A 117 16.09 1.19 14.60
N ILE A 118 16.25 0.33 13.59
CA ILE A 118 15.09 -0.23 12.89
C ILE A 118 14.73 -1.56 13.54
N TRP A 119 13.54 -1.62 14.15
CA TRP A 119 12.99 -2.82 14.75
C TRP A 119 11.92 -3.41 13.83
N VAL A 120 12.12 -4.63 13.35
CA VAL A 120 11.24 -5.27 12.38
C VAL A 120 10.53 -6.46 13.01
N PHE A 121 9.20 -6.49 12.92
CA PHE A 121 8.39 -7.69 13.19
C PHE A 121 7.85 -8.32 11.90
N LEU A 122 7.69 -7.53 10.83
CA LEU A 122 7.05 -7.97 9.59
C LEU A 122 8.04 -7.96 8.42
N PRO A 123 8.55 -9.11 7.95
CA PRO A 123 9.61 -9.18 6.93
C PRO A 123 9.07 -9.15 5.48
N THR A 124 8.32 -8.10 5.09
CA THR A 124 7.79 -7.98 3.71
C THR A 124 8.78 -7.34 2.73
N PRO A 125 8.59 -7.49 1.41
CA PRO A 125 9.41 -6.78 0.43
C PRO A 125 9.34 -5.24 0.56
N LEU A 126 8.20 -4.70 1.05
CA LEU A 126 8.09 -3.27 1.36
C LEU A 126 8.95 -2.91 2.57
N THR A 127 8.93 -3.72 3.63
CA THR A 127 9.83 -3.57 4.80
C THR A 127 11.29 -3.54 4.36
N MET A 128 11.71 -4.47 3.49
CA MET A 128 13.07 -4.48 2.97
C MET A 128 13.42 -3.21 2.20
N LYS A 129 12.48 -2.64 1.43
CA LYS A 129 12.70 -1.34 0.82
C LYS A 129 12.82 -0.22 1.83
N ILE A 130 12.06 -0.23 2.93
CA ILE A 130 12.20 0.77 3.99
C ILE A 130 13.60 0.65 4.61
N VAL A 131 13.97 -0.53 5.09
CA VAL A 131 15.29 -0.81 5.69
C VAL A 131 16.43 -0.38 4.76
N ASN A 132 16.42 -0.84 3.50
CA ASN A 132 17.46 -0.51 2.53
C ASN A 132 17.50 0.96 2.13
N ASN A 133 16.41 1.71 2.34
CA ASN A 133 16.36 3.11 1.96
C ASN A 133 16.70 4.09 3.09
N PHE A 134 16.65 3.65 4.35
CA PHE A 134 16.99 4.45 5.52
C PHE A 134 18.48 4.38 5.86
N ASN A 135 19.03 5.49 6.35
CA ASN A 135 20.27 5.44 7.13
C ASN A 135 19.87 5.07 8.56
N TYR A 136 20.42 3.99 9.09
CA TYR A 136 20.06 3.45 10.40
C TYR A 136 21.32 3.08 11.20
N LYS A 137 21.15 2.98 12.52
CA LYS A 137 22.21 2.58 13.44
C LYS A 137 22.45 1.08 13.41
N ILE A 138 21.38 0.34 13.67
CA ILE A 138 21.33 -1.12 13.57
C ILE A 138 19.92 -1.57 13.15
N VAL A 139 19.81 -2.81 12.67
CA VAL A 139 18.53 -3.50 12.43
C VAL A 139 18.37 -4.64 13.42
N VAL A 140 17.23 -4.64 14.11
CA VAL A 140 16.78 -5.74 14.98
C VAL A 140 15.60 -6.42 14.28
N TYR A 141 15.71 -7.72 13.99
CA TYR A 141 14.58 -8.51 13.51
C TYR A 141 14.02 -9.36 14.66
N TYR A 142 12.76 -9.15 15.02
CA TYR A 142 12.07 -9.99 16.01
C TYR A 142 11.08 -10.92 15.31
N CYS A 143 11.50 -12.15 15.06
CA CYS A 143 10.68 -13.20 14.48
C CYS A 143 9.78 -13.82 15.56
N ILE A 144 8.52 -13.42 15.57
CA ILE A 144 7.53 -13.80 16.60
C ILE A 144 6.66 -15.00 16.20
N ASP A 145 6.64 -15.35 14.92
CA ASP A 145 5.82 -16.42 14.38
C ASP A 145 6.47 -16.98 13.11
N ASN A 146 6.11 -18.22 12.76
CA ASN A 146 6.53 -18.84 11.53
C ASN A 146 5.69 -18.29 10.36
N PHE A 147 6.12 -17.14 9.83
CA PHE A 147 5.47 -16.48 8.69
C PHE A 147 5.40 -17.36 7.43
N ARG A 148 6.20 -18.44 7.36
CA ARG A 148 6.25 -19.40 6.25
C ARG A 148 5.07 -20.38 6.23
N VAL A 149 4.37 -20.53 7.35
CA VAL A 149 3.26 -21.47 7.52
C VAL A 149 1.97 -20.75 7.95
N SER A 150 2.05 -19.47 8.31
CA SER A 150 0.91 -18.70 8.82
C SER A 150 -0.15 -18.33 7.76
N SER A 151 0.14 -18.42 6.45
CA SER A 151 -0.85 -18.15 5.39
C SER A 151 -0.54 -18.81 4.04
N LYS A 152 -1.53 -18.91 3.14
CA LYS A 152 -1.35 -19.39 1.76
C LYS A 152 -0.33 -18.57 0.94
N PHE A 153 -0.06 -17.32 1.33
CA PHE A 153 0.91 -16.43 0.66
C PHE A 153 2.31 -16.48 1.26
N ALA A 154 2.51 -17.31 2.28
CA ALA A 154 3.72 -17.39 3.07
C ALA A 154 5.00 -17.69 2.26
N LYS A 155 4.90 -18.46 1.16
CA LYS A 155 6.04 -18.71 0.26
C LYS A 155 6.67 -17.43 -0.29
N LYS A 156 5.89 -16.35 -0.45
CA LYS A 156 6.37 -15.08 -1.01
C LYS A 156 7.11 -14.18 0.02
N ILE A 157 6.99 -14.50 1.32
CA ILE A 157 7.71 -13.79 2.40
C ILE A 157 9.13 -14.36 2.58
N VAL A 158 9.33 -15.65 2.27
CA VAL A 158 10.57 -16.39 2.55
C VAL A 158 11.81 -15.63 2.08
N ASP A 159 11.81 -15.12 0.86
CA ASP A 159 12.99 -14.44 0.29
C ASP A 159 13.33 -13.15 1.05
N SER A 160 12.31 -12.35 1.41
CA SER A 160 12.52 -11.12 2.17
C SER A 160 12.89 -11.40 3.62
N GLU A 161 12.36 -12.45 4.21
CA GLU A 161 12.73 -12.90 5.56
C GLU A 161 14.17 -13.42 5.62
N ILE A 162 14.59 -14.28 4.68
CA ILE A 162 15.97 -14.76 4.62
C ILE A 162 16.94 -13.59 4.39
N ASN A 163 16.57 -12.63 3.53
CA ASN A 163 17.39 -11.43 3.34
C ASN A 163 17.51 -10.61 4.64
N LEU A 164 16.40 -10.43 5.37
CA LEU A 164 16.42 -9.74 6.65
C LEU A 164 17.24 -10.48 7.70
N LEU A 165 17.07 -11.79 7.83
CA LEU A 165 17.84 -12.64 8.75
C LEU A 165 19.35 -12.50 8.51
N LYS A 166 19.79 -12.54 7.24
CA LYS A 166 21.21 -12.41 6.90
C LYS A 166 21.80 -11.02 7.20
N ASN A 167 20.99 -9.97 7.10
CA ASN A 167 21.45 -8.58 7.19
C ASN A 167 21.13 -7.89 8.52
N ALA A 168 20.35 -8.51 9.40
CA ALA A 168 20.05 -7.96 10.72
C ALA A 168 21.28 -8.01 11.63
N ASP A 169 21.50 -6.97 12.42
CA ASP A 169 22.57 -6.92 13.42
C ASP A 169 22.24 -7.80 14.64
N LEU A 170 20.94 -7.92 14.95
CA LEU A 170 20.41 -8.79 16.00
C LEU A 170 19.12 -9.46 15.52
N VAL A 171 18.97 -10.74 15.85
CA VAL A 171 17.72 -11.49 15.63
C VAL A 171 17.17 -11.97 16.96
N PHE A 172 15.94 -11.59 17.27
CA PHE A 172 15.19 -12.08 18.41
C PHE A 172 14.12 -13.07 17.93
N VAL A 173 13.89 -14.13 18.69
CA VAL A 173 12.94 -15.19 18.33
C VAL A 173 12.12 -15.61 19.54
N THR A 174 10.90 -16.10 19.34
CA THR A 174 10.00 -16.49 20.44
C THR A 174 10.05 -17.97 20.82
N SER A 175 10.67 -18.82 19.99
CA SER A 175 10.74 -20.27 20.20
C SER A 175 12.07 -20.87 19.75
N HIS A 176 12.41 -22.05 20.27
CA HIS A 176 13.61 -22.80 19.95
C HIS A 176 13.63 -23.27 18.49
N GLU A 177 12.48 -23.59 17.92
CA GLU A 177 12.36 -23.92 16.49
C GLU A 177 12.75 -22.72 15.61
N LEU A 178 12.24 -21.52 15.94
CA LEU A 178 12.61 -20.28 15.24
C LEU A 178 14.08 -19.91 15.48
N TYR A 179 14.62 -20.20 16.66
CA TYR A 179 16.04 -20.04 16.99
C TYR A 179 16.93 -20.89 16.08
N ASN A 180 16.66 -22.19 16.02
CA ASN A 180 17.42 -23.14 15.18
C ASN A 180 17.31 -22.81 13.70
N TYR A 181 16.14 -22.37 13.24
CA TYR A 181 15.96 -21.90 11.86
C TYR A 181 16.78 -20.64 11.57
N SER A 182 16.71 -19.64 12.44
CA SER A 182 17.38 -18.35 12.26
C SER A 182 18.91 -18.47 12.33
N LEU A 183 19.44 -19.41 13.14
CA LEU A 183 20.88 -19.69 13.27
C LEU A 183 21.56 -20.16 11.98
N GLN A 184 20.78 -20.67 11.03
CA GLN A 184 21.26 -21.05 9.70
C GLN A 184 21.68 -19.81 8.87
N PHE A 185 21.17 -18.63 9.21
CA PHE A 185 21.36 -17.40 8.45
C PHE A 185 22.08 -16.29 9.22
N ASN A 186 21.99 -16.28 10.55
CA ASN A 186 22.62 -15.28 11.41
C ASN A 186 23.22 -15.94 12.65
N LYS A 187 24.34 -15.42 13.18
CA LYS A 187 24.98 -15.93 14.41
C LYS A 187 24.55 -15.20 15.67
N LYS A 188 23.95 -14.01 15.55
CA LYS A 188 23.47 -13.17 16.66
C LYS A 188 21.96 -13.34 16.86
N VAL A 189 21.57 -14.59 17.14
CA VAL A 189 20.17 -14.98 17.39
C VAL A 189 19.99 -15.16 18.89
N TYR A 190 18.90 -14.65 19.46
CA TYR A 190 18.61 -14.73 20.90
C TYR A 190 17.15 -15.07 21.15
N LEU A 191 16.91 -15.98 22.09
CA LEU A 191 15.57 -16.42 22.47
C LEU A 191 14.93 -15.46 23.47
N PHE A 192 13.84 -14.84 23.04
CA PHE A 192 12.99 -13.97 23.85
C PHE A 192 11.52 -14.36 23.66
N PRO A 193 11.00 -15.32 24.43
CA PRO A 193 9.58 -15.63 24.45
C PRO A 193 8.79 -14.48 25.09
N PHE A 194 7.49 -14.45 24.83
CA PHE A 194 6.63 -13.40 25.38
C PHE A 194 6.53 -13.47 26.91
N ALA A 195 6.52 -12.27 27.50
CA ALA A 195 6.61 -12.05 28.93
C ALA A 195 5.23 -11.77 29.56
N VAL A 196 5.22 -11.59 30.89
CA VAL A 196 4.05 -11.12 31.66
C VAL A 196 4.26 -9.70 32.18
N ASP A 197 3.17 -8.94 32.30
CA ASP A 197 3.13 -7.71 33.10
C ASP A 197 3.11 -8.09 34.59
N TYR A 198 4.28 -8.47 35.11
CA TYR A 198 4.41 -9.02 36.45
C TYR A 198 3.93 -8.05 37.52
N GLU A 199 4.28 -6.78 37.39
CA GLU A 199 3.90 -5.72 38.33
C GLU A 199 2.37 -5.58 38.43
N TYR A 200 1.64 -5.72 37.32
CA TYR A 200 0.19 -5.72 37.34
C TYR A 200 -0.40 -6.89 38.15
N PHE A 201 0.08 -8.10 37.90
CA PHE A 201 -0.38 -9.30 38.60
C PHE A 201 0.07 -9.34 40.07
N GLU A 202 1.26 -8.81 40.38
CA GLU A 202 1.75 -8.66 41.75
C GLU A 202 0.87 -7.70 42.54
N LYS A 203 0.56 -6.52 41.97
CA LYS A 203 -0.36 -5.56 42.60
C LYS A 203 -1.74 -6.17 42.83
N ALA A 204 -2.26 -6.93 41.86
CA ALA A 204 -3.54 -7.59 41.99
C ALA A 204 -3.54 -8.64 43.11
N ARG A 205 -2.50 -9.49 43.17
CA ARG A 205 -2.35 -10.54 44.20
C ARG A 205 -2.12 -9.98 45.60
N SER A 206 -1.41 -8.85 45.73
CA SER A 206 -1.18 -8.18 47.02
C SER A 206 -2.40 -7.39 47.52
N GLY A 207 -3.39 -7.15 46.66
CA GLY A 207 -4.65 -6.50 47.02
C GLY A 207 -5.75 -7.50 47.41
N VAL A 208 -6.97 -6.98 47.59
CA VAL A 208 -8.18 -7.80 47.78
C VAL A 208 -8.73 -8.19 46.41
N LEU A 209 -8.71 -9.49 46.10
CA LEU A 209 -9.33 -10.05 44.90
C LEU A 209 -10.71 -10.61 45.25
N ASN A 210 -11.76 -9.92 44.80
CA ASN A 210 -13.12 -10.41 44.92
C ASN A 210 -13.37 -11.57 43.95
N VAL A 211 -14.11 -12.58 44.40
CA VAL A 211 -14.56 -13.68 43.55
C VAL A 211 -15.53 -13.14 42.49
N PRO A 212 -15.24 -13.30 41.19
CA PRO A 212 -16.15 -12.87 40.12
C PRO A 212 -17.53 -13.55 40.23
N ASP A 213 -18.59 -12.80 39.94
CA ASP A 213 -19.98 -13.25 40.17
C ASP A 213 -20.32 -14.54 39.42
N ASP A 214 -19.79 -14.70 38.20
CA ASP A 214 -19.97 -15.87 37.35
C ASP A 214 -19.11 -17.08 37.75
N LEU A 215 -18.26 -16.95 38.78
CA LEU A 215 -17.56 -18.06 39.42
C LEU A 215 -18.16 -18.47 40.76
N ARG A 216 -18.95 -17.61 41.43
CA ARG A 216 -19.43 -17.83 42.81
C ARG A 216 -20.22 -19.13 43.00
N GLN A 217 -20.93 -19.58 41.97
CA GLN A 217 -21.77 -20.77 42.02
C GLN A 217 -21.07 -22.04 41.49
N ILE A 218 -19.86 -21.90 40.95
CA ILE A 218 -19.12 -23.01 40.36
C ILE A 218 -18.41 -23.79 41.47
N LYS A 219 -18.65 -25.10 41.51
CA LYS A 219 -18.08 -25.99 42.54
C LYS A 219 -16.58 -26.15 42.35
N HIS A 220 -15.84 -26.08 43.46
CA HIS A 220 -14.44 -26.49 43.51
C HIS A 220 -14.33 -28.02 43.53
N PRO A 221 -13.22 -28.60 43.01
CA PRO A 221 -12.06 -27.90 42.47
C PRO A 221 -12.27 -27.34 41.06
N ILE A 222 -11.73 -26.15 40.78
CA ILE A 222 -11.82 -25.45 39.49
C ILE A 222 -10.52 -25.62 38.70
N VAL A 223 -10.63 -26.26 37.54
CA VAL A 223 -9.58 -26.40 36.53
C VAL A 223 -9.79 -25.34 35.46
N GLY A 224 -8.92 -24.33 35.42
CA GLY A 224 -9.14 -23.14 34.61
C GLY A 224 -8.28 -23.01 33.36
N TYR A 225 -8.86 -22.45 32.30
CA TYR A 225 -8.17 -22.02 31.09
C TYR A 225 -8.54 -20.59 30.72
N VAL A 226 -7.54 -19.76 30.42
CA VAL A 226 -7.70 -18.41 29.88
C VAL A 226 -7.10 -18.33 28.48
N GLY A 227 -7.90 -17.91 27.50
CA GLY A 227 -7.45 -17.72 26.12
C GLY A 227 -8.56 -17.87 25.10
N GLY A 228 -8.28 -17.50 23.85
CA GLY A 228 -9.21 -17.75 22.75
C GLY A 228 -9.44 -19.25 22.55
N LEU A 229 -10.70 -19.67 22.48
CA LEU A 229 -11.05 -21.08 22.26
C LEU A 229 -10.95 -21.38 20.78
N HIS A 230 -9.72 -21.62 20.32
CA HIS A 230 -9.37 -21.80 18.92
C HIS A 230 -9.13 -23.26 18.55
N ARG A 231 -9.08 -23.55 17.25
CA ARG A 231 -8.85 -24.89 16.67
C ARG A 231 -7.60 -25.65 17.14
N TRP A 232 -6.65 -24.98 17.79
CA TRP A 232 -5.45 -25.61 18.34
C TRP A 232 -5.63 -26.15 19.76
N LEU A 233 -6.79 -25.95 20.39
CA LEU A 233 -7.13 -26.62 21.64
C LEU A 233 -7.49 -28.08 21.36
N ASP A 234 -7.02 -28.97 22.21
CA ASP A 234 -7.38 -30.37 22.17
C ASP A 234 -8.75 -30.57 22.85
N LEU A 235 -9.82 -30.33 22.08
CA LEU A 235 -11.19 -30.48 22.57
C LEU A 235 -11.50 -31.94 22.96
N LYS A 236 -10.82 -32.93 22.36
CA LYS A 236 -11.00 -34.34 22.70
C LYS A 236 -10.42 -34.65 24.07
N LEU A 237 -9.20 -34.17 24.34
CA LEU A 237 -8.58 -34.29 25.65
C LEU A 237 -9.41 -33.61 26.73
N ILE A 238 -9.89 -32.38 26.46
CA ILE A 238 -10.76 -31.64 27.39
C ILE A 238 -12.04 -32.44 27.71
N LYS A 239 -12.72 -32.93 26.67
CA LYS A 239 -13.93 -33.75 26.81
C LYS A 239 -13.68 -34.98 27.68
N GLN A 240 -12.64 -35.73 27.36
CA GLN A 240 -12.31 -36.97 28.07
C GLN A 240 -11.92 -36.69 29.52
N ALA A 241 -11.11 -35.66 29.78
CA ALA A 241 -10.74 -35.27 31.14
C ALA A 241 -11.96 -34.84 31.98
N ALA A 242 -12.87 -34.05 31.40
CA ALA A 242 -14.09 -33.62 32.08
C ALA A 242 -15.00 -34.81 32.45
N LEU A 243 -15.13 -35.80 31.56
CA LEU A 243 -15.91 -37.02 31.81
C LEU A 243 -15.26 -37.93 32.86
N LEU A 244 -13.92 -37.99 32.91
CA LEU A 244 -13.18 -38.76 33.93
C LEU A 244 -13.17 -38.08 35.30
N MET A 245 -13.50 -36.78 35.37
CA MET A 245 -13.43 -35.97 36.59
C MET A 245 -14.76 -35.22 36.83
N PRO A 246 -15.90 -35.93 37.00
CA PRO A 246 -17.22 -35.29 37.11
C PRO A 246 -17.38 -34.36 38.33
N GLU A 247 -16.57 -34.56 39.37
CA GLU A 247 -16.52 -33.74 40.59
C GLU A 247 -15.73 -32.44 40.42
N TYR A 248 -15.01 -32.25 39.31
CA TYR A 248 -14.19 -31.07 39.03
C TYR A 248 -14.88 -30.16 38.02
N SER A 249 -14.80 -28.85 38.22
CA SER A 249 -15.34 -27.86 37.28
C SER A 249 -14.25 -27.40 36.31
N PHE A 250 -14.46 -27.60 35.01
CA PHE A 250 -13.58 -27.11 33.96
C PHE A 250 -14.09 -25.76 33.44
N VAL A 251 -13.35 -24.68 33.72
CA VAL A 251 -13.77 -23.32 33.42
C VAL A 251 -12.91 -22.72 32.30
N PHE A 252 -13.57 -22.25 31.24
CA PHE A 252 -12.94 -21.67 30.07
C PHE A 252 -13.32 -20.19 29.91
N ILE A 253 -12.30 -19.33 29.89
CA ILE A 253 -12.43 -17.88 29.79
C ILE A 253 -11.81 -17.40 28.49
N GLY A 254 -12.63 -16.85 27.60
CA GLY A 254 -12.21 -16.26 26.34
C GLY A 254 -13.25 -16.39 25.23
N PRO A 255 -13.02 -15.73 24.08
CA PRO A 255 -13.93 -15.81 22.94
C PRO A 255 -13.91 -17.21 22.30
N ALA A 256 -15.10 -17.73 21.96
CA ALA A 256 -15.24 -18.93 21.14
C ALA A 256 -14.85 -18.62 19.67
N GLN A 257 -13.88 -19.36 19.14
CA GLN A 257 -13.35 -19.18 17.77
C GLN A 257 -13.34 -20.50 16.96
N THR A 258 -13.84 -21.57 17.57
CA THR A 258 -14.05 -22.89 16.97
C THR A 258 -15.40 -23.42 17.44
N ASP A 259 -15.90 -24.47 16.80
CA ASP A 259 -17.09 -25.17 17.26
C ASP A 259 -16.82 -25.87 18.60
N LEU A 260 -17.70 -25.63 19.58
CA LEU A 260 -17.63 -26.15 20.94
C LEU A 260 -18.84 -27.05 21.29
N GLN A 261 -19.67 -27.39 20.29
CA GLN A 261 -20.91 -28.14 20.50
C GLN A 261 -20.68 -29.44 21.27
N GLU A 262 -19.60 -30.17 20.96
CA GLU A 262 -19.25 -31.42 21.64
C GLU A 262 -18.96 -31.28 23.14
N LEU A 263 -18.59 -30.09 23.60
CA LEU A 263 -18.29 -29.81 25.02
C LEU A 263 -19.50 -29.20 25.75
N SER A 264 -20.41 -28.54 25.03
CA SER A 264 -21.53 -27.79 25.60
C SER A 264 -22.52 -28.62 26.41
N ASN A 265 -22.61 -29.92 26.15
CA ASN A 265 -23.52 -30.84 26.84
C ASN A 265 -22.91 -31.49 28.10
N ILE A 266 -21.65 -31.18 28.42
CA ILE A 266 -20.93 -31.80 29.54
C ILE A 266 -21.14 -30.93 30.79
N ARG A 267 -21.79 -31.50 31.82
CA ARG A 267 -22.32 -30.75 32.98
C ARG A 267 -21.27 -29.98 33.77
N ASN A 268 -20.03 -30.44 33.79
CA ASN A 268 -18.94 -29.83 34.54
C ASN A 268 -18.01 -28.96 33.69
N ILE A 269 -18.40 -28.61 32.46
CA ILE A 269 -17.69 -27.64 31.62
C ILE A 269 -18.46 -26.31 31.58
N TYR A 270 -17.75 -25.22 31.87
CA TYR A 270 -18.32 -23.87 31.93
C TYR A 270 -17.56 -22.94 30.98
N PHE A 271 -18.31 -22.29 30.07
CA PHE A 271 -17.78 -21.26 29.17
C PHE A 271 -18.22 -19.87 29.62
N LEU A 272 -17.30 -19.07 30.15
CA LEU A 272 -17.62 -17.74 30.71
C LEU A 272 -17.49 -16.60 29.68
N GLY A 273 -17.09 -16.93 28.45
CA GLY A 273 -16.90 -15.97 27.37
C GLY A 273 -15.70 -15.05 27.59
N LYS A 274 -15.63 -13.97 26.78
CA LYS A 274 -14.53 -13.00 26.82
C LYS A 274 -14.62 -12.13 28.08
N LYS A 275 -13.49 -11.99 28.78
CA LYS A 275 -13.31 -11.06 29.91
C LYS A 275 -12.27 -9.99 29.60
N ASP A 276 -12.33 -8.88 30.33
CA ASP A 276 -11.30 -7.84 30.23
C ASP A 276 -9.98 -8.36 30.82
N HIS A 277 -8.86 -8.06 30.17
CA HIS A 277 -7.54 -8.52 30.61
C HIS A 277 -7.25 -8.10 32.06
N LYS A 278 -7.71 -6.91 32.47
CA LYS A 278 -7.52 -6.41 33.84
C LYS A 278 -8.23 -7.25 34.89
N SER A 279 -9.31 -7.94 34.55
CA SER A 279 -10.05 -8.79 35.48
C SER A 279 -9.44 -10.19 35.66
N LEU A 280 -8.55 -10.61 34.76
CA LEU A 280 -8.01 -11.97 34.73
C LEU A 280 -7.30 -12.41 36.02
N PRO A 281 -6.56 -11.56 36.75
CA PRO A 281 -5.98 -11.98 38.03
C PRO A 281 -7.02 -12.51 39.02
N ALA A 282 -8.21 -11.89 39.10
CA ALA A 282 -9.29 -12.34 39.99
C ALA A 282 -9.83 -13.72 39.59
N TYR A 283 -10.04 -13.94 38.29
CA TYR A 283 -10.47 -15.24 37.77
C TYR A 283 -9.41 -16.33 38.00
N ILE A 284 -8.15 -16.06 37.65
CA ILE A 284 -7.05 -17.01 37.82
C ILE A 284 -6.86 -17.34 39.29
N ASN A 285 -7.06 -16.38 40.21
CA ASN A 285 -6.98 -16.61 41.65
C ASN A 285 -7.97 -17.67 42.16
N CYS A 286 -9.13 -17.80 41.53
CA CYS A 286 -10.14 -18.80 41.88
C CYS A 286 -9.83 -20.21 41.34
N PHE A 287 -8.86 -20.36 40.43
CA PHE A 287 -8.51 -21.67 39.90
C PHE A 287 -7.66 -22.46 40.89
N ASP A 288 -7.98 -23.74 41.07
CA ASP A 288 -7.16 -24.67 41.85
C ASP A 288 -5.99 -25.20 41.02
N ALA A 289 -6.21 -25.38 39.71
CA ALA A 289 -5.18 -25.70 38.74
C ALA A 289 -5.46 -25.00 37.40
N CYS A 290 -4.41 -24.69 36.65
CA CYS A 290 -4.52 -24.08 35.32
C CYS A 290 -4.06 -25.06 34.24
N ILE A 291 -4.73 -25.04 33.08
CA ILE A 291 -4.43 -25.96 31.98
C ILE A 291 -4.01 -25.26 30.69
N ILE A 292 -3.18 -25.95 29.90
CA ILE A 292 -2.75 -25.59 28.53
C ILE A 292 -2.91 -26.83 27.63
N PRO A 293 -4.15 -27.18 27.21
CA PRO A 293 -4.43 -28.38 26.44
C PRO A 293 -4.29 -28.11 24.93
N TYR A 294 -3.07 -27.93 24.43
CA TYR A 294 -2.81 -27.63 23.02
C TYR A 294 -2.53 -28.90 22.20
N LEU A 295 -3.11 -28.98 21.01
CA LEU A 295 -2.72 -29.97 20.00
C LEU A 295 -1.27 -29.74 19.57
N LEU A 296 -0.50 -30.79 19.35
CA LEU A 296 0.82 -30.70 18.72
C LEU A 296 0.67 -30.65 17.19
N THR A 297 0.91 -29.48 16.60
CA THR A 297 0.75 -29.17 15.17
C THR A 297 1.96 -28.39 14.69
N GLU A 298 2.14 -28.24 13.37
CA GLU A 298 3.20 -27.38 12.80
C GLU A 298 3.17 -25.95 13.34
N TYR A 299 1.99 -25.42 13.65
CA TYR A 299 1.85 -24.11 14.26
C TYR A 299 2.29 -24.12 15.73
N THR A 300 1.70 -24.98 16.55
CA THR A 300 1.96 -25.04 18.00
C THR A 300 3.36 -25.50 18.38
N LYS A 301 4.10 -26.15 17.47
CA LYS A 301 5.56 -26.40 17.62
C LYS A 301 6.37 -25.12 17.84
N ASN A 302 5.90 -24.00 17.31
CA ASN A 302 6.56 -22.69 17.41
C ASN A 302 5.94 -21.79 18.49
N VAL A 303 4.97 -22.27 19.27
CA VAL A 303 4.19 -21.46 20.20
C VAL A 303 4.75 -21.57 21.61
N TYR A 304 5.16 -20.42 22.15
CA TYR A 304 5.32 -20.24 23.58
C TYR A 304 3.99 -19.74 24.20
N PRO A 305 3.33 -20.49 25.10
CA PRO A 305 2.05 -20.07 25.66
C PRO A 305 2.19 -18.88 26.62
N THR A 306 1.72 -17.69 26.24
CA THR A 306 1.80 -16.48 27.08
C THR A 306 1.13 -16.64 28.44
N LYS A 307 -0.02 -17.33 28.49
CA LYS A 307 -0.79 -17.59 29.71
C LYS A 307 -0.02 -18.37 30.77
N LEU A 308 1.02 -19.10 30.38
CA LEU A 308 1.89 -19.81 31.31
C LEU A 308 2.46 -18.83 32.35
N ASN A 309 2.94 -17.68 31.90
CA ASN A 309 3.53 -16.67 32.79
C ASN A 309 2.47 -15.96 33.65
N GLU A 310 1.25 -15.77 33.14
CA GLU A 310 0.13 -15.21 33.90
C GLU A 310 -0.31 -16.15 35.04
N TYR A 311 -0.40 -17.45 34.77
CA TYR A 311 -0.71 -18.46 35.79
C TYR A 311 0.37 -18.53 36.87
N MET A 312 1.63 -18.56 36.46
CA MET A 312 2.76 -18.55 37.40
C MET A 312 2.86 -17.23 38.19
N ALA A 313 2.49 -16.10 37.59
CA ALA A 313 2.42 -14.82 38.30
C ALA A 313 1.35 -14.83 39.40
N MET A 314 0.28 -15.63 39.23
CA MET A 314 -0.71 -15.90 40.29
C MET A 314 -0.33 -17.09 41.19
N GLY A 315 0.86 -17.66 41.02
CA GLY A 315 1.34 -18.80 41.80
C GLY A 315 0.57 -20.10 41.55
N LYS A 316 -0.20 -20.21 40.46
CA LYS A 316 -1.04 -21.37 40.16
C LYS A 316 -0.25 -22.48 39.47
N ALA A 317 -0.52 -23.73 39.86
CA ALA A 317 0.06 -24.90 39.22
C ALA A 317 -0.48 -25.02 37.78
N VAL A 318 0.38 -25.43 36.85
CA VAL A 318 0.07 -25.49 35.42
C VAL A 318 0.25 -26.90 34.90
N ILE A 319 -0.76 -27.41 34.20
CA ILE A 319 -0.73 -28.67 33.48
C ILE A 319 -0.82 -28.38 31.99
N SER A 320 0.11 -28.89 31.20
CA SER A 320 0.17 -28.67 29.76
C SER A 320 0.26 -29.99 29.00
N THR A 321 -0.24 -30.01 27.77
CA THR A 321 0.18 -31.02 26.80
C THR A 321 1.67 -30.89 26.47
N ASP A 322 2.28 -31.95 25.95
CA ASP A 322 3.68 -31.99 25.56
C ASP A 322 3.94 -31.17 24.28
N ILE A 323 4.09 -29.86 24.45
CA ILE A 323 4.54 -28.95 23.41
C ILE A 323 6.03 -28.60 23.60
N PRO A 324 6.81 -28.38 22.51
CA PRO A 324 8.26 -28.21 22.59
C PRO A 324 8.71 -27.12 23.57
N GLU A 325 8.11 -25.93 23.52
CA GLU A 325 8.50 -24.81 24.38
C GLU A 325 8.26 -25.08 25.87
N VAL A 326 7.24 -25.88 26.22
CA VAL A 326 7.01 -26.29 27.62
C VAL A 326 8.09 -27.26 28.08
N ARG A 327 8.58 -28.17 27.23
CA ARG A 327 9.71 -29.03 27.56
C ARG A 327 10.99 -28.25 27.83
N TYR A 328 11.31 -27.30 26.95
CA TYR A 328 12.48 -26.44 27.16
C TYR A 328 12.33 -25.61 28.43
N PHE A 329 11.16 -25.02 28.64
CA PHE A 329 10.87 -24.28 29.86
C PHE A 329 11.07 -25.13 31.12
N ASN A 330 10.59 -26.38 31.12
CA ASN A 330 10.77 -27.28 32.26
C ASN A 330 12.23 -27.66 32.52
N LYS A 331 13.05 -27.84 31.47
CA LYS A 331 14.49 -28.10 31.62
C LYS A 331 15.21 -26.97 32.35
N GLU A 332 14.78 -25.72 32.14
CA GLU A 332 15.37 -24.53 32.76
C GLU A 332 14.79 -24.20 34.15
N ASN A 333 13.67 -24.81 34.53
CA ASN A 333 12.90 -24.43 35.72
C ASN A 333 12.49 -25.65 36.56
N ASP A 334 13.32 -26.69 36.63
CA ASP A 334 13.14 -27.88 37.47
C ASP A 334 11.78 -28.58 37.31
N ASN A 335 11.30 -28.75 36.09
CA ASN A 335 10.01 -29.41 35.80
C ASN A 335 8.79 -28.80 36.53
N ILE A 336 8.78 -27.48 36.69
CA ILE A 336 7.71 -26.75 37.39
C ILE A 336 6.31 -26.87 36.76
N ILE A 337 6.23 -27.23 35.48
CA ILE A 337 4.97 -27.48 34.76
C ILE A 337 4.75 -29.00 34.70
N PHE A 338 3.54 -29.44 35.03
CA PHE A 338 3.16 -30.83 34.81
C PHE A 338 2.85 -31.05 33.32
N VAL A 339 3.49 -32.04 32.71
CA VAL A 339 3.28 -32.38 31.29
C VAL A 339 2.56 -33.73 31.21
N ALA A 340 1.48 -33.78 30.45
CA ALA A 340 0.69 -35.00 30.22
C ALA A 340 0.07 -35.02 28.82
N ASN A 341 -0.01 -36.21 28.21
CA ASN A 341 -0.46 -36.37 26.82
C ASN A 341 -1.72 -37.22 26.65
N LYS A 342 -2.05 -38.06 27.63
CA LYS A 342 -3.23 -38.92 27.62
C LYS A 342 -4.26 -38.40 28.62
N PRO A 343 -5.56 -38.59 28.41
CA PRO A 343 -6.61 -38.13 29.32
C PRO A 343 -6.39 -38.57 30.76
N GLU A 344 -6.06 -39.84 30.99
CA GLU A 344 -5.88 -40.42 32.32
C GLU A 344 -4.71 -39.77 33.05
N ASP A 345 -3.54 -39.70 32.39
CA ASP A 345 -2.35 -39.03 32.92
C ASP A 345 -2.61 -37.53 33.15
N PHE A 346 -3.35 -36.87 32.24
CA PHE A 346 -3.71 -35.46 32.40
C PHE A 346 -4.57 -35.23 33.64
N CYS A 347 -5.55 -36.12 33.90
CA CYS A 347 -6.37 -36.11 35.10
C CYS A 347 -5.51 -36.34 36.36
N ASP A 348 -4.58 -37.29 36.33
CA ASP A 348 -3.72 -37.61 37.47
C ASP A 348 -2.73 -36.48 37.77
N LYS A 349 -2.22 -35.79 36.75
CA LYS A 349 -1.43 -34.56 36.93
C LYS A 349 -2.25 -33.42 37.51
N ILE A 350 -3.52 -33.25 37.12
CA ILE A 350 -4.40 -32.25 37.75
C ILE A 350 -4.59 -32.56 39.24
N LYS A 351 -4.94 -33.81 39.58
CA LYS A 351 -5.09 -34.23 40.98
C LYS A 351 -3.81 -33.98 41.78
N SER A 352 -2.67 -34.38 41.22
CA SER A 352 -1.35 -34.20 41.84
C SER A 352 -1.00 -32.73 42.03
N ALA A 353 -1.28 -31.88 41.04
CA ALA A 353 -1.02 -30.44 41.09
C ALA A 353 -1.85 -29.72 42.16
N ILE A 354 -3.07 -30.19 42.42
CA ILE A 354 -3.96 -29.65 43.46
C ILE A 354 -3.56 -30.19 44.84
N ALA A 355 -3.22 -31.48 44.95
CA ALA A 355 -2.84 -32.11 46.21
C ALA A 355 -1.44 -31.69 46.70
N VAL A 356 -0.47 -31.54 45.79
CA VAL A 356 0.94 -31.22 46.08
C VAL A 356 1.21 -29.77 45.70
N ASN A 357 0.67 -28.86 46.49
CA ASN A 357 0.81 -27.42 46.27
C ASN A 357 1.27 -26.69 47.54
N SER A 358 2.56 -26.80 47.85
CA SER A 358 3.13 -26.14 49.03
C SER A 358 3.27 -24.62 48.81
N GLN A 359 3.37 -23.88 49.91
CA GLN A 359 3.70 -22.45 49.85
C GLN A 359 5.05 -22.19 49.16
N ALA A 360 5.99 -23.15 49.26
CA ALA A 360 7.28 -23.07 48.56
C ALA A 360 7.10 -23.18 47.04
N ASP A 361 6.25 -24.09 46.56
CA ASP A 361 5.95 -24.24 45.12
C ASP A 361 5.25 -23.00 44.56
N PHE A 362 4.31 -22.44 45.35
CA PHE A 362 3.64 -21.18 45.03
C PHE A 362 4.65 -20.04 44.83
N ASN A 363 5.56 -19.85 45.80
CA ASN A 363 6.60 -18.82 45.73
C ASN A 363 7.59 -19.08 44.57
N LYS A 364 7.93 -20.34 44.30
CA LYS A 364 8.81 -20.73 43.19
C LYS A 364 8.22 -20.32 41.84
N ARG A 365 6.93 -20.59 41.60
CA ARG A 365 6.23 -20.18 40.36
C ARG A 365 6.25 -18.67 40.17
N ILE A 366 6.02 -17.92 41.25
CA ILE A 366 6.04 -16.45 41.22
C ILE A 366 7.43 -15.92 40.89
N ALA A 367 8.48 -16.50 41.47
CA ALA A 367 9.85 -16.11 41.19
C ALA A 367 10.21 -16.36 39.71
N VAL A 368 9.75 -17.48 39.15
CA VAL A 368 9.92 -17.80 37.73
C VAL A 368 9.15 -16.80 36.85
N ALA A 369 7.91 -16.45 37.19
CA ALA A 369 7.15 -15.44 36.46
C ALA A 369 7.83 -14.06 36.49
N LYS A 370 8.40 -13.66 37.64
CA LYS A 370 9.16 -12.39 37.78
C LYS A 370 10.36 -12.33 36.84
N LYS A 371 11.11 -13.43 36.72
CA LYS A 371 12.22 -13.57 35.77
C LYS A 371 11.74 -13.47 34.31
N ASN A 372 10.51 -13.87 34.04
CA ASN A 372 9.84 -13.80 32.74
C ASN A 372 8.94 -12.56 32.57
N SER A 373 9.24 -11.46 33.28
CA SER A 373 8.51 -10.19 33.15
C SER A 373 8.92 -9.37 31.94
N TRP A 374 8.04 -8.50 31.43
CA TRP A 374 8.35 -7.59 30.34
C TRP A 374 9.53 -6.67 30.67
N LYS A 375 9.58 -6.16 31.90
CA LYS A 375 10.70 -5.37 32.40
C LYS A 375 12.04 -6.11 32.26
N GLN A 376 12.10 -7.37 32.69
CA GLN A 376 13.33 -8.15 32.61
C GLN A 376 13.71 -8.48 31.16
N ARG A 377 12.74 -8.87 30.32
CA ARG A 377 12.96 -9.17 28.90
C ARG A 377 13.48 -7.95 28.14
N ILE A 378 12.88 -6.79 28.34
CA ILE A 378 13.28 -5.54 27.69
C ILE A 378 14.67 -5.09 28.17
N ASN A 379 15.00 -5.28 29.46
CA ASN A 379 16.35 -5.04 29.97
C ASN A 379 17.40 -5.90 29.25
N GLN A 380 17.13 -7.20 29.08
CA GLN A 380 18.02 -8.11 28.37
C GLN A 380 18.15 -7.75 26.89
N MET A 381 17.04 -7.47 26.19
CA MET A 381 17.06 -7.03 24.79
C MET A 381 17.85 -5.73 24.62
N THR A 382 17.63 -4.74 25.49
CA THR A 382 18.30 -3.43 25.41
C THR A 382 19.80 -3.51 25.72
N ALA A 383 20.24 -4.44 26.58
CA ALA A 383 21.65 -4.70 26.79
C ALA A 383 22.34 -5.20 25.51
N LEU A 384 21.75 -6.19 24.82
CA LEU A 384 22.27 -6.70 23.55
C LEU A 384 22.28 -5.62 22.46
N ILE A 385 21.21 -4.81 22.40
CA ILE A 385 21.12 -3.67 21.48
C ILE A 385 22.24 -2.65 21.73
N SER A 386 22.55 -2.37 23.00
CA SER A 386 23.62 -1.43 23.35
C SER A 386 24.98 -1.93 22.86
N VAL A 387 25.28 -3.22 23.07
CA VAL A 387 26.50 -3.86 22.54
C VAL A 387 26.56 -3.77 21.01
N ALA A 388 25.45 -4.07 20.32
CA ALA A 388 25.41 -3.99 18.85
C ALA A 388 25.60 -2.55 18.34
N ILE A 389 25.07 -1.55 19.05
CA ILE A 389 25.29 -0.13 18.75
C ILE A 389 26.77 0.22 18.89
N ASP A 390 27.42 -0.18 19.98
CA ASP A 390 28.84 0.11 20.21
C ASP A 390 29.74 -0.53 19.14
N GLU A 391 29.42 -1.76 18.72
CA GLU A 391 30.10 -2.39 17.59
C GLU A 391 29.87 -1.66 16.27
N ALA A 392 28.65 -1.17 16.02
CA ALA A 392 28.33 -0.40 14.82
C ALA A 392 29.07 0.95 14.80
N ASP A 393 29.23 1.60 15.96
CA ASP A 393 29.99 2.85 16.09
C ASP A 393 31.49 2.65 15.85
N LYS A 394 32.06 1.52 16.31
CA LYS A 394 33.44 1.15 15.99
C LYS A 394 33.63 0.94 14.49
N LYS A 395 32.69 0.28 13.81
CA LYS A 395 32.74 0.06 12.34
C LYS A 395 32.53 1.35 11.54
N ARG A 396 31.73 2.30 12.03
CA ARG A 396 31.42 3.55 11.33
C ARG A 396 32.59 4.52 11.15
N HIS A 397 33.71 4.30 11.85
CA HIS A 397 34.93 5.07 11.62
C HIS A 397 35.53 4.86 10.21
N ASP A 398 35.05 3.89 9.43
CA ASP A 398 35.33 3.76 8.01
C ASP A 398 34.34 4.59 7.16
N TRP A 399 34.55 5.92 7.14
CA TRP A 399 33.72 6.87 6.39
C TRP A 399 33.66 6.56 4.88
N LYS A 400 34.70 5.90 4.35
CA LYS A 400 34.87 5.60 2.92
C LYS A 400 33.80 4.61 2.46
N ASP A 401 33.54 3.57 3.23
CA ASP A 401 32.53 2.56 2.90
C ASP A 401 31.10 3.12 2.93
N ASN A 402 30.80 3.97 3.91
CA ASN A 402 29.50 4.64 3.99
C ASN A 402 29.30 5.63 2.83
N PHE A 403 30.34 6.40 2.49
CA PHE A 403 30.31 7.29 1.33
C PHE A 403 30.11 6.50 0.03
N LEU A 404 30.83 5.40 -0.16
CA LEU A 404 30.69 4.54 -1.35
C LEU A 404 29.28 3.95 -1.47
N LYS A 405 28.66 3.52 -0.37
CA LYS A 405 27.26 3.02 -0.39
C LYS A 405 26.27 4.11 -0.80
N ILE A 406 26.36 5.29 -0.21
CA ILE A 406 25.47 6.42 -0.53
C ILE A 406 25.71 6.88 -1.98
N TYR A 407 26.97 7.04 -2.38
CA TYR A 407 27.36 7.46 -3.72
C TYR A 407 26.89 6.48 -4.80
N ASN A 408 27.11 5.17 -4.62
CA ASN A 408 26.67 4.15 -5.57
C ASN A 408 25.14 4.09 -5.68
N ARG A 409 24.41 4.33 -4.58
CA ARG A 409 22.95 4.39 -4.59
C ARG A 409 22.43 5.61 -5.35
N THR A 410 22.99 6.78 -5.10
CA THR A 410 22.64 8.03 -5.81
C THR A 410 23.00 7.91 -7.30
N LYS A 411 24.20 7.41 -7.62
CA LYS A 411 24.64 7.14 -9.00
C LYS A 411 23.70 6.17 -9.72
N ARG A 412 23.28 5.07 -9.08
CA ARG A 412 22.34 4.12 -9.68
C ARG A 412 20.96 4.73 -9.93
N ASN A 413 20.46 5.56 -9.02
CA ASN A 413 19.19 6.27 -9.20
C ASN A 413 19.28 7.33 -10.31
N PHE A 414 20.40 8.04 -10.39
CA PHE A 414 20.70 8.98 -11.46
C PHE A 414 20.75 8.26 -12.82
N ILE A 415 21.52 7.17 -12.95
CA ILE A 415 21.60 6.36 -14.17
C ILE A 415 20.22 5.85 -14.57
N LYS A 416 19.42 5.32 -13.64
CA LYS A 416 18.05 4.87 -13.95
C LYS A 416 17.16 5.99 -14.44
N SER A 417 17.26 7.18 -13.83
CA SER A 417 16.46 8.34 -14.22
C SER A 417 16.91 8.87 -15.58
N ALA A 418 18.21 8.86 -15.86
CA ALA A 418 18.79 9.20 -17.16
C ALA A 418 18.36 8.20 -18.23
N LEU A 419 18.44 6.89 -17.96
CA LEU A 419 17.97 5.83 -18.88
C LEU A 419 16.46 5.94 -19.14
N LEU A 420 15.65 6.19 -18.12
CA LEU A 420 14.21 6.37 -18.29
C LEU A 420 13.89 7.62 -19.11
N SER A 421 14.58 8.74 -18.83
CA SER A 421 14.41 9.98 -19.58
C SER A 421 14.86 9.81 -21.03
N GLY A 422 15.97 9.11 -21.25
CA GLY A 422 16.46 8.75 -22.59
C GLY A 422 15.49 7.82 -23.33
N ALA A 423 14.95 6.80 -22.66
CA ALA A 423 13.95 5.91 -23.25
C ALA A 423 12.65 6.67 -23.59
N LEU A 424 12.19 7.59 -22.74
CA LEU A 424 11.03 8.43 -23.01
C LEU A 424 11.29 9.40 -24.17
N TYR A 425 12.49 9.99 -24.22
CA TYR A 425 12.91 10.84 -25.34
C TYR A 425 12.92 10.07 -26.66
N ILE A 426 13.51 8.86 -26.68
CA ILE A 426 13.48 7.97 -27.86
C ILE A 426 12.03 7.62 -28.21
N LEU A 427 11.19 7.28 -27.23
CA LEU A 427 9.79 6.94 -27.47
C LEU A 427 9.00 8.10 -28.09
N ILE A 428 9.13 9.32 -27.58
CA ILE A 428 8.37 10.49 -28.05
C ILE A 428 8.89 10.97 -29.40
N PHE A 429 10.20 11.09 -29.55
CA PHE A 429 10.81 11.76 -30.70
C PHE A 429 11.20 10.78 -31.82
N TYR A 430 11.54 9.52 -31.52
CA TYR A 430 12.12 8.58 -32.49
C TYR A 430 11.22 7.39 -32.80
N THR A 431 9.99 7.36 -32.29
CA THR A 431 9.00 6.33 -32.65
C THR A 431 7.75 6.94 -33.27
N PRO A 432 6.93 6.14 -34.01
CA PRO A 432 5.67 6.61 -34.56
C PRO A 432 4.58 6.93 -33.52
N LEU A 433 4.85 6.81 -32.21
CA LEU A 433 3.85 6.96 -31.15
C LEU A 433 3.06 8.28 -31.26
N MET A 434 3.74 9.41 -31.43
CA MET A 434 3.05 10.70 -31.52
C MET A 434 2.19 10.81 -32.78
N TRP A 435 2.62 10.21 -33.90
CA TRP A 435 1.84 10.16 -35.13
C TRP A 435 0.60 9.27 -34.97
N PHE A 436 0.75 8.11 -34.32
CA PHE A 436 -0.36 7.23 -33.97
C PHE A 436 -1.38 7.93 -33.05
N LEU A 437 -0.91 8.69 -32.06
CA LEU A 437 -1.77 9.49 -31.19
C LEU A 437 -2.46 10.64 -31.94
N ALA A 438 -1.86 11.17 -32.98
CA ALA A 438 -2.44 12.26 -33.77
C ALA A 438 -3.39 11.77 -34.87
N ASP A 439 -3.29 10.52 -35.30
CA ASP A 439 -4.07 9.96 -36.41
C ASP A 439 -5.61 10.04 -36.22
N PRO A 440 -6.17 9.80 -35.01
CA PRO A 440 -7.61 9.96 -34.77
C PRO A 440 -8.17 11.37 -34.99
N LEU A 441 -7.30 12.38 -35.04
CA LEU A 441 -7.70 13.76 -35.34
C LEU A 441 -7.97 13.99 -36.84
N LYS A 442 -7.50 13.07 -37.70
CA LYS A 442 -7.72 13.14 -39.14
C LYS A 442 -9.10 12.59 -39.50
N ILE A 443 -9.83 13.34 -40.29
CA ILE A 443 -11.03 12.90 -41.00
C ILE A 443 -10.87 13.38 -42.43
N SER A 444 -11.09 12.48 -43.38
CA SER A 444 -10.94 12.77 -44.80
C SER A 444 -11.99 11.98 -45.57
N GLU A 445 -12.69 12.67 -46.46
CA GLU A 445 -13.68 12.13 -47.38
C GLU A 445 -13.31 12.54 -48.80
N ALA A 446 -13.76 11.74 -49.78
CA ALA A 446 -13.61 12.12 -51.18
C ALA A 446 -14.51 13.32 -51.49
N PRO A 447 -14.05 14.30 -52.28
CA PRO A 447 -14.86 15.45 -52.65
C PRO A 447 -16.09 15.01 -53.46
N VAL A 448 -17.24 15.62 -53.18
CA VAL A 448 -18.51 15.38 -53.86
C VAL A 448 -19.05 16.70 -54.37
N LYS A 449 -19.70 16.71 -55.54
CA LYS A 449 -20.29 17.94 -56.10
C LYS A 449 -21.25 18.57 -55.09
N SER A 450 -21.01 19.84 -54.78
CA SER A 450 -21.61 20.57 -53.68
C SER A 450 -21.97 21.99 -54.11
N ASP A 451 -22.81 22.66 -53.32
CA ASP A 451 -23.27 24.02 -53.62
C ASP A 451 -22.16 25.05 -53.38
N ALA A 452 -21.27 24.80 -52.40
CA ALA A 452 -20.12 25.65 -52.11
C ALA A 452 -18.93 24.87 -51.52
N ILE A 453 -17.73 25.41 -51.70
CA ILE A 453 -16.51 24.98 -51.00
C ILE A 453 -16.20 26.01 -49.90
N VAL A 454 -16.24 25.58 -48.65
CA VAL A 454 -16.03 26.43 -47.47
C VAL A 454 -14.62 26.23 -46.92
N VAL A 455 -13.86 27.31 -46.82
CA VAL A 455 -12.49 27.31 -46.31
C VAL A 455 -12.46 27.97 -44.94
N LEU A 456 -12.03 27.22 -43.93
CA LEU A 456 -11.81 27.75 -42.58
C LEU A 456 -10.36 28.21 -42.44
N ALA A 457 -10.13 29.47 -42.10
CA ALA A 457 -8.79 29.92 -41.76
C ALA A 457 -8.31 29.25 -40.45
N GLY A 458 -7.04 28.88 -40.38
CA GLY A 458 -6.47 28.19 -39.22
C GLY A 458 -6.14 29.09 -38.02
N GLY A 459 -6.27 30.42 -38.17
CA GLY A 459 -5.70 31.39 -37.23
C GLY A 459 -4.22 31.12 -36.92
N VAL A 460 -3.73 31.64 -35.80
CA VAL A 460 -2.35 31.42 -35.28
C VAL A 460 -2.18 29.99 -34.70
N GLY A 461 -3.25 29.20 -34.60
CA GLY A 461 -3.37 28.07 -33.67
C GLY A 461 -2.61 26.80 -34.03
N GLU A 462 -2.37 26.52 -35.32
CA GLU A 462 -1.82 25.22 -35.73
C GLU A 462 -0.33 25.27 -36.08
N THR A 463 0.12 26.32 -36.75
CA THR A 463 1.52 26.46 -37.19
C THR A 463 2.33 27.41 -36.31
N GLY A 464 1.67 28.23 -35.49
CA GLY A 464 2.31 29.31 -34.73
C GLY A 464 2.92 30.42 -35.60
N LEU A 465 2.73 30.36 -36.92
CA LEU A 465 3.28 31.28 -37.91
C LEU A 465 2.15 31.77 -38.82
N ALA A 466 1.99 33.10 -38.94
CA ALA A 466 1.08 33.71 -39.89
C ALA A 466 1.50 33.38 -41.34
N GLY A 467 0.54 33.15 -42.24
CA GLY A 467 0.82 33.01 -43.69
C GLY A 467 0.53 31.63 -44.26
N TYR A 468 1.20 30.60 -43.73
CA TYR A 468 1.32 29.33 -44.45
C TYR A 468 0.07 28.42 -44.41
N SER A 469 -0.64 28.36 -43.28
CA SER A 469 -1.75 27.40 -43.13
C SER A 469 -3.00 27.79 -43.95
N TYR A 470 -3.29 29.09 -44.08
CA TYR A 470 -4.43 29.53 -44.89
C TYR A 470 -4.14 29.42 -46.39
N GLU A 471 -2.89 29.64 -46.82
CA GLU A 471 -2.50 29.56 -48.22
C GLU A 471 -2.71 28.15 -48.80
N GLU A 472 -2.29 27.11 -48.06
CA GLU A 472 -2.49 25.71 -48.45
C GLU A 472 -3.98 25.36 -48.59
N ARG A 473 -4.80 25.82 -47.65
CA ARG A 473 -6.26 25.58 -47.65
C ARG A 473 -6.95 26.28 -48.83
N VAL A 474 -6.57 27.54 -49.10
CA VAL A 474 -7.11 28.31 -50.23
C VAL A 474 -6.71 27.69 -51.56
N LYS A 475 -5.44 27.31 -51.73
CA LYS A 475 -4.96 26.65 -52.96
C LYS A 475 -5.72 25.36 -53.25
N TYR A 476 -5.91 24.51 -52.24
CA TYR A 476 -6.66 23.26 -52.41
C TYR A 476 -8.15 23.52 -52.71
N ALA A 477 -8.76 24.52 -52.07
CA ALA A 477 -10.14 24.90 -52.38
C ALA A 477 -10.32 25.41 -53.83
N ILE A 478 -9.36 26.18 -54.34
CA ILE A 478 -9.35 26.65 -55.74
C ILE A 478 -9.18 25.48 -56.71
N GLU A 479 -8.35 24.50 -56.37
CA GLU A 479 -8.21 23.28 -57.16
C GLU A 479 -9.56 22.55 -57.29
N LEU A 480 -10.26 22.34 -56.16
CA LEU A 480 -11.59 21.73 -56.17
C LEU A 480 -12.62 22.57 -56.96
N TYR A 481 -12.57 23.89 -56.84
CA TYR A 481 -13.41 24.81 -57.63
C TYR A 481 -13.15 24.65 -59.14
N LYS A 482 -11.88 24.66 -59.57
CA LYS A 482 -11.50 24.49 -60.99
C LYS A 482 -11.84 23.11 -61.55
N GLN A 483 -11.90 22.09 -60.69
CA GLN A 483 -12.36 20.75 -61.05
C GLN A 483 -13.90 20.64 -61.14
N GLY A 484 -14.64 21.72 -60.85
CA GLY A 484 -16.09 21.78 -60.99
C GLY A 484 -16.87 21.17 -59.83
N TYR A 485 -16.24 21.04 -58.65
CA TYR A 485 -16.92 20.49 -57.46
C TYR A 485 -17.92 21.46 -56.82
N ALA A 486 -17.79 22.77 -57.03
CA ALA A 486 -18.77 23.78 -56.63
C ALA A 486 -18.58 25.08 -57.42
N ASP A 487 -19.65 25.87 -57.52
CA ASP A 487 -19.65 27.16 -58.24
C ASP A 487 -19.36 28.36 -57.31
N HIS A 488 -19.25 28.13 -55.99
CA HIS A 488 -18.99 29.16 -54.99
C HIS A 488 -17.89 28.78 -54.00
N LEU A 489 -17.08 29.76 -53.60
CA LEU A 489 -16.10 29.67 -52.51
C LEU A 489 -16.53 30.53 -51.33
N VAL A 490 -16.54 29.96 -50.13
CA VAL A 490 -16.81 30.69 -48.88
C VAL A 490 -15.53 30.76 -48.05
N PHE A 491 -15.00 31.96 -47.80
CA PHE A 491 -13.87 32.17 -46.90
C PHE A 491 -14.36 32.61 -45.52
N SER A 492 -14.17 31.76 -44.51
CA SER A 492 -14.67 32.00 -43.14
C SER A 492 -13.52 32.18 -42.15
N SER A 493 -13.45 33.39 -41.56
CA SER A 493 -12.57 33.73 -40.42
C SER A 493 -12.89 35.11 -39.85
N GLY A 494 -13.14 35.16 -38.55
CA GLY A 494 -13.24 36.37 -37.74
C GLY A 494 -11.96 36.71 -36.98
N PHE A 495 -10.84 36.07 -37.31
CA PHE A 495 -9.53 36.42 -36.78
C PHE A 495 -8.93 37.59 -37.56
N VAL A 496 -8.56 38.65 -36.84
CA VAL A 496 -7.84 39.81 -37.38
C VAL A 496 -6.49 39.89 -36.65
N TYR A 497 -5.39 39.68 -37.38
CA TYR A 497 -4.03 39.78 -36.82
C TYR A 497 -3.43 41.16 -37.11
N ILE A 498 -2.94 41.36 -38.33
CA ILE A 498 -2.57 42.68 -38.92
C ILE A 498 -3.44 42.96 -40.16
N PHE A 499 -3.97 41.89 -40.78
CA PHE A 499 -4.86 41.94 -41.95
C PHE A 499 -6.10 41.08 -41.68
N ASN A 500 -7.19 41.38 -42.40
CA ASN A 500 -8.42 40.60 -42.38
C ASN A 500 -8.22 39.33 -43.24
N GLU A 501 -8.14 38.16 -42.59
CA GLU A 501 -7.79 36.89 -43.26
C GLU A 501 -8.72 36.56 -44.46
N PRO A 502 -10.06 36.67 -44.36
CA PRO A 502 -10.94 36.48 -45.52
C PRO A 502 -10.62 37.37 -46.71
N LEU A 503 -10.21 38.63 -46.50
CA LEU A 503 -9.81 39.52 -47.59
C LEU A 503 -8.50 39.08 -48.26
N VAL A 504 -7.54 38.57 -47.47
CA VAL A 504 -6.28 38.02 -48.01
C VAL A 504 -6.55 36.73 -48.81
N MET A 505 -7.43 35.86 -48.31
CA MET A 505 -7.85 34.65 -49.03
C MET A 505 -8.55 34.99 -50.35
N LYS A 506 -9.44 36.00 -50.35
CA LYS A 506 -10.11 36.51 -51.55
C LYS A 506 -9.12 37.05 -52.57
N ALA A 507 -8.18 37.90 -52.14
CA ALA A 507 -7.15 38.44 -53.02
C ALA A 507 -6.30 37.33 -53.66
N LEU A 508 -5.93 36.31 -52.87
CA LEU A 508 -5.22 35.14 -53.37
C LEU A 508 -6.06 34.35 -54.39
N ALA A 509 -7.34 34.12 -54.11
CA ALA A 509 -8.23 33.39 -55.02
C ALA A 509 -8.45 34.11 -56.35
N ILE A 510 -8.65 35.43 -56.32
CA ILE A 510 -8.76 36.27 -57.53
C ILE A 510 -7.46 36.22 -58.33
N SER A 511 -6.30 36.35 -57.67
CA SER A 511 -4.99 36.27 -58.35
C SER A 511 -4.74 34.91 -59.03
N LEU A 512 -5.43 33.86 -58.58
CA LEU A 512 -5.35 32.51 -59.12
C LEU A 512 -6.48 32.17 -60.10
N GLY A 513 -7.28 33.16 -60.49
CA GLY A 513 -8.28 33.05 -61.56
C GLY A 513 -9.69 32.65 -61.12
N VAL A 514 -10.04 32.83 -59.85
CA VAL A 514 -11.44 32.72 -59.40
C VAL A 514 -12.14 34.08 -59.59
N PRO A 515 -13.30 34.14 -60.27
CA PRO A 515 -14.08 35.37 -60.40
C PRO A 515 -14.54 35.92 -59.04
N GLU A 516 -14.60 37.23 -58.89
CA GLU A 516 -14.94 37.88 -57.61
C GLU A 516 -16.37 37.54 -57.16
N GLU A 517 -17.29 37.41 -58.11
CA GLU A 517 -18.69 37.05 -57.92
C GLU A 517 -18.90 35.63 -57.38
N ALA A 518 -17.91 34.74 -57.54
CA ALA A 518 -17.95 33.38 -57.02
C ALA A 518 -17.52 33.30 -55.53
N ILE A 519 -17.05 34.40 -54.93
CA ILE A 519 -16.46 34.42 -53.58
C ILE A 519 -17.39 35.09 -52.57
N ILE A 520 -17.71 34.37 -51.50
CA ILE A 520 -18.50 34.84 -50.36
C ILE A 520 -17.60 34.91 -49.11
N LEU A 521 -17.73 35.98 -48.33
CA LEU A 521 -16.92 36.18 -47.11
C LEU A 521 -17.76 36.05 -45.85
N GLU A 522 -17.22 35.34 -44.85
CA GLU A 522 -17.77 35.25 -43.50
C GLU A 522 -16.70 35.71 -42.50
N SER A 523 -16.85 36.91 -41.94
CA SER A 523 -15.81 37.56 -41.13
C SER A 523 -16.11 37.66 -39.62
N ALA A 524 -17.13 36.96 -39.12
CA ALA A 524 -17.55 37.08 -37.72
C ALA A 524 -16.98 35.99 -36.80
N SER A 525 -16.61 34.82 -37.34
CA SER A 525 -16.30 33.62 -36.56
C SER A 525 -14.91 33.58 -35.90
N LYS A 526 -14.82 33.54 -34.57
CA LYS A 526 -13.53 33.49 -33.84
C LYS A 526 -13.07 32.08 -33.47
N ASN A 527 -13.94 31.10 -33.56
CA ASN A 527 -13.67 29.73 -33.16
C ASN A 527 -14.55 28.75 -33.95
N THR A 528 -14.25 27.45 -33.89
CA THR A 528 -14.90 26.43 -34.74
C THR A 528 -16.40 26.32 -34.50
N TYR A 529 -16.88 26.60 -33.28
CA TYR A 529 -18.31 26.63 -32.97
C TYR A 529 -19.01 27.78 -33.69
N GLU A 530 -18.42 28.97 -33.65
CA GLU A 530 -18.92 30.14 -34.37
C GLU A 530 -18.84 29.95 -35.89
N HIS A 531 -17.75 29.36 -36.40
CA HIS A 531 -17.61 29.04 -37.83
C HIS A 531 -18.81 28.23 -38.33
N VAL A 532 -19.09 27.08 -37.70
CA VAL A 532 -20.20 26.22 -38.11
C VAL A 532 -21.55 26.93 -37.98
N THR A 533 -21.73 27.75 -36.94
CA THR A 533 -22.98 28.49 -36.70
C THR A 533 -23.22 29.57 -37.76
N ASN A 534 -22.20 30.37 -38.09
CA ASN A 534 -22.31 31.46 -39.05
C ASN A 534 -22.36 30.96 -40.50
N ILE A 535 -21.57 29.91 -40.82
CA ILE A 535 -21.66 29.21 -42.11
C ILE A 535 -23.07 28.67 -42.33
N LYS A 536 -23.68 28.06 -41.29
CA LYS A 536 -25.05 27.57 -41.38
C LYS A 536 -26.05 28.67 -41.72
N LYS A 537 -25.93 29.83 -41.06
CA LYS A 537 -26.78 30.99 -41.33
C LYS A 537 -26.61 31.46 -42.78
N LEU A 538 -25.36 31.65 -43.21
CA LEU A 538 -25.00 32.11 -44.54
C LEU A 538 -25.49 31.18 -45.66
N LEU A 539 -25.34 29.86 -45.49
CA LEU A 539 -25.81 28.89 -46.48
C LEU A 539 -27.34 28.82 -46.54
N SER A 540 -28.02 28.96 -45.40
CA SER A 540 -29.49 29.00 -45.37
C SER A 540 -30.05 30.22 -46.11
N GLU A 541 -29.40 31.39 -45.98
CA GLU A 541 -29.76 32.62 -46.69
C GLU A 541 -29.57 32.48 -48.21
N ASN A 542 -28.59 31.68 -48.65
CA ASN A 542 -28.29 31.42 -50.06
C ASN A 542 -28.93 30.13 -50.61
N LYS A 543 -29.82 29.47 -49.85
CA LYS A 543 -30.49 28.21 -50.21
C LYS A 543 -29.52 27.06 -50.58
N MET A 544 -28.35 27.04 -49.95
CA MET A 544 -27.32 26.00 -50.10
C MET A 544 -27.42 24.98 -48.97
N SER A 545 -27.18 23.70 -49.27
CA SER A 545 -27.34 22.61 -48.30
C SER A 545 -26.19 21.59 -48.32
N ASN A 546 -25.43 21.50 -49.41
CA ASN A 546 -24.28 20.60 -49.51
C ASN A 546 -23.01 21.41 -49.65
N ILE A 547 -22.03 21.17 -48.78
CA ILE A 547 -20.74 21.87 -48.83
C ILE A 547 -19.56 20.91 -48.71
N ILE A 548 -18.48 21.25 -49.40
CA ILE A 548 -17.15 20.72 -49.10
C ILE A 548 -16.51 21.67 -48.10
N VAL A 549 -15.98 21.14 -46.99
CA VAL A 549 -15.20 21.93 -46.04
C VAL A 549 -13.71 21.62 -46.13
N VAL A 550 -12.91 22.67 -46.32
CA VAL A 550 -11.46 22.62 -46.46
C VAL A 550 -10.79 23.23 -45.23
N SER A 551 -9.92 22.44 -44.61
CA SER A 551 -9.14 22.78 -43.41
C SER A 551 -7.89 21.91 -43.34
N SER A 552 -7.04 22.09 -42.32
CA SER A 552 -5.93 21.17 -42.07
C SER A 552 -6.39 19.77 -41.63
N PRO A 553 -5.57 18.74 -41.85
CA PRO A 553 -5.90 17.36 -41.47
C PRO A 553 -6.28 17.18 -39.99
N TYR A 554 -5.53 17.76 -39.06
CA TYR A 554 -5.70 17.52 -37.62
C TYR A 554 -6.80 18.38 -36.97
N HIS A 555 -7.28 19.43 -37.66
CA HIS A 555 -8.44 20.21 -37.23
C HIS A 555 -9.77 19.53 -37.56
N MET A 556 -9.78 18.59 -38.52
CA MET A 556 -11.01 18.00 -39.04
C MET A 556 -11.84 17.28 -37.99
N ARG A 557 -11.21 16.61 -37.01
CA ARG A 557 -11.96 15.95 -35.92
C ARG A 557 -12.79 16.91 -35.09
N ARG A 558 -12.21 18.05 -34.70
CA ARG A 558 -12.93 19.06 -33.92
C ARG A 558 -14.07 19.67 -34.72
N LEU A 559 -13.80 20.00 -35.99
CA LEU A 559 -14.81 20.49 -36.90
C LEU A 559 -15.98 19.50 -37.07
N TYR A 560 -15.69 18.22 -37.34
CA TYR A 560 -16.67 17.15 -37.47
C TYR A 560 -17.57 17.02 -36.23
N LEU A 561 -16.98 17.09 -35.02
CA LEU A 561 -17.76 16.96 -33.79
C LEU A 561 -18.71 18.15 -33.59
N VAL A 562 -18.27 19.36 -33.94
CA VAL A 562 -19.08 20.59 -33.87
C VAL A 562 -20.18 20.58 -34.93
N SER A 563 -19.84 20.28 -36.18
CA SER A 563 -20.81 20.21 -37.28
C SER A 563 -21.84 19.12 -37.04
N LYS A 564 -21.46 17.94 -36.54
CA LYS A 564 -22.42 16.88 -36.19
C LYS A 564 -23.50 17.35 -35.21
N LYS A 565 -23.16 18.28 -34.31
CA LYS A 565 -24.10 18.84 -33.34
C LYS A 565 -24.95 19.99 -33.90
N LEU A 566 -24.39 20.82 -34.78
CA LEU A 566 -24.99 22.09 -35.19
C LEU A 566 -25.53 22.13 -36.63
N ALA A 567 -25.05 21.25 -37.51
CA ALA A 567 -25.24 21.32 -38.96
C ALA A 567 -26.71 21.38 -39.38
N GLY A 568 -27.62 20.74 -38.64
CA GLY A 568 -29.04 20.71 -38.97
C GLY A 568 -29.24 20.02 -40.33
N ASN A 569 -29.71 20.77 -41.33
CA ASN A 569 -29.99 20.27 -42.68
C ASN A 569 -28.81 20.44 -43.66
N ILE A 570 -27.64 20.87 -43.18
CA ILE A 570 -26.46 21.10 -44.03
C ILE A 570 -25.57 19.85 -43.99
N ASN A 571 -25.21 19.36 -45.17
CA ASN A 571 -24.30 18.24 -45.35
C ASN A 571 -22.86 18.74 -45.52
N PHE A 572 -21.96 18.27 -44.65
CA PHE A 572 -20.54 18.60 -44.68
C PHE A 572 -19.76 17.42 -45.26
N THR A 573 -19.00 17.66 -46.33
CA THR A 573 -17.98 16.75 -46.85
C THR A 573 -16.59 17.22 -46.43
N TYR A 574 -15.86 16.42 -45.67
CA TYR A 574 -14.59 16.85 -45.05
C TYR A 574 -13.39 16.56 -45.95
N CYS A 575 -12.88 17.58 -46.64
CA CYS A 575 -11.73 17.45 -47.55
C CYS A 575 -10.53 18.22 -46.98
N PRO A 576 -9.70 17.59 -46.14
CA PRO A 576 -8.51 18.26 -45.62
C PRO A 576 -7.48 18.48 -46.71
N VAL A 577 -6.60 19.47 -46.51
CA VAL A 577 -5.44 19.67 -47.38
C VAL A 577 -4.63 18.36 -47.44
N PRO A 578 -4.37 17.79 -48.65
CA PRO A 578 -3.71 16.49 -48.79
C PRO A 578 -2.29 16.44 -48.20
N SER A 579 -1.56 17.56 -48.30
CA SER A 579 -0.17 17.69 -47.87
C SER A 579 0.09 19.05 -47.23
N SER A 580 -0.02 19.13 -45.90
CA SER A 580 0.36 20.36 -45.18
C SER A 580 1.84 20.35 -44.84
N ILE A 581 2.58 21.40 -45.18
CA ILE A 581 4.03 21.55 -44.93
C ILE A 581 4.37 21.37 -43.45
N PHE A 582 3.46 21.77 -42.56
CA PHE A 582 3.65 21.65 -41.12
C PHE A 582 3.58 20.20 -40.60
N TYR A 583 2.76 19.37 -41.26
CA TYR A 583 2.52 17.99 -40.87
C TYR A 583 3.14 16.96 -41.83
N MET A 584 3.72 17.42 -42.94
CA MET A 584 4.40 16.57 -43.88
C MET A 584 5.62 15.93 -43.21
N ARG A 585 5.66 14.61 -43.36
CA ARG A 585 6.86 13.79 -43.27
C ARG A 585 7.83 14.36 -44.31
N ARG A 586 8.98 14.90 -43.91
CA ARG A 586 9.92 15.57 -44.80
C ARG A 586 10.56 14.49 -45.70
N ILE A 587 9.90 14.09 -46.80
CA ILE A 587 10.45 13.15 -47.77
C ILE A 587 11.41 13.94 -48.66
N ASN A 588 12.62 14.15 -48.17
CA ASN A 588 13.76 14.36 -49.03
C ASN A 588 14.44 12.99 -49.11
N ASN A 589 14.25 12.26 -50.23
CA ASN A 589 14.66 10.89 -50.54
C ASN A 589 13.74 9.72 -50.07
N PRO A 590 13.08 9.02 -51.00
CA PRO A 590 12.39 7.73 -50.75
C PRO A 590 13.33 6.57 -50.42
N ALA A 591 14.65 6.75 -50.53
CA ALA A 591 15.67 5.72 -50.29
C ALA A 591 16.14 5.62 -48.83
N GLU A 592 15.74 6.54 -47.95
CA GLU A 592 16.10 6.50 -46.53
C GLU A 592 14.89 6.12 -45.66
N ASN A 593 14.84 4.87 -45.22
CA ASN A 593 13.93 4.39 -44.17
C ASN A 593 14.34 4.91 -42.77
N THR A 594 14.67 6.20 -42.65
CA THR A 594 14.97 6.83 -41.35
C THR A 594 13.66 7.20 -40.65
N LEU A 595 13.46 6.65 -39.45
CA LEU A 595 12.41 7.03 -38.51
C LEU A 595 12.53 8.52 -38.19
N GLN A 596 11.79 9.37 -38.92
CA GLN A 596 11.91 10.82 -38.82
C GLN A 596 11.23 11.36 -37.55
N GLN A 597 11.92 12.29 -36.89
CA GLN A 597 11.57 12.73 -35.55
C GLN A 597 10.41 13.73 -35.54
N VAL A 598 9.47 13.57 -34.60
CA VAL A 598 8.41 14.56 -34.35
C VAL A 598 9.04 15.77 -33.68
N ASN A 599 8.73 16.99 -34.11
CA ASN A 599 9.25 18.20 -33.45
C ASN A 599 8.30 18.74 -32.36
N LEU A 600 8.82 19.63 -31.50
CA LEU A 600 8.03 20.21 -30.41
C LEU A 600 6.82 21.05 -30.89
N ALA A 601 6.91 21.69 -32.06
CA ALA A 601 5.81 22.47 -32.61
C ALA A 601 4.63 21.57 -33.02
N GLN A 602 4.91 20.42 -33.63
CA GLN A 602 3.91 19.41 -33.99
C GLN A 602 3.27 18.80 -32.74
N ILE A 603 4.06 18.46 -31.72
CA ILE A 603 3.53 17.97 -30.44
C ILE A 603 2.59 19.01 -29.81
N LYS A 604 3.00 20.29 -29.82
CA LYS A 604 2.18 21.39 -29.30
C LYS A 604 0.86 21.51 -30.06
N ALA A 605 0.87 21.38 -31.39
CA ALA A 605 -0.33 21.41 -32.21
C ALA A 605 -1.28 20.24 -31.90
N PHE A 606 -0.77 19.01 -31.76
CA PHE A 606 -1.58 17.85 -31.38
C PHE A 606 -2.22 18.03 -30.00
N ILE A 607 -1.43 18.49 -29.02
CA ILE A 607 -1.93 18.77 -27.66
C ILE A 607 -2.98 19.88 -27.70
N HIS A 608 -2.78 20.92 -28.51
CA HIS A 608 -3.74 22.01 -28.67
C HIS A 608 -5.09 21.49 -29.19
N GLU A 609 -5.10 20.68 -30.25
CA GLU A 609 -6.36 20.15 -30.81
C GLU A 609 -7.10 19.23 -29.84
N TYR A 610 -6.39 18.32 -29.14
CA TYR A 610 -7.02 17.50 -28.10
C TYR A 610 -7.55 18.35 -26.93
N SER A 611 -6.80 19.36 -26.49
CA SER A 611 -7.22 20.26 -25.41
C SER A 611 -8.44 21.08 -25.83
N ALA A 612 -8.49 21.53 -27.09
CA ALA A 612 -9.64 22.22 -27.65
C ALA A 612 -10.87 21.32 -27.68
N ILE A 613 -10.75 20.05 -28.11
CA ILE A 613 -11.86 19.09 -28.07
C ILE A 613 -12.39 18.92 -26.64
N VAL A 614 -11.51 18.72 -25.65
CA VAL A 614 -11.92 18.60 -24.23
C VAL A 614 -12.62 19.87 -23.73
N TYR A 615 -12.10 21.04 -24.08
CA TYR A 615 -12.71 22.33 -23.74
C TYR A 615 -14.10 22.49 -24.37
N TYR A 616 -14.27 22.12 -25.64
CA TYR A 616 -15.56 22.20 -26.34
C TYR A 616 -16.58 21.23 -25.75
N TRP A 617 -16.14 20.03 -25.34
CA TRP A 617 -16.99 19.07 -24.64
C TRP A 617 -17.48 19.65 -23.31
N PHE A 618 -16.59 20.27 -22.52
CA PHE A 618 -16.96 20.92 -21.26
C PHE A 618 -17.93 22.10 -21.47
N LYS A 619 -17.78 22.86 -22.57
CA LYS A 619 -18.70 23.94 -22.95
C LYS A 619 -20.03 23.45 -23.55
N GLY A 620 -20.18 22.15 -23.80
CA GLY A 620 -21.35 21.59 -24.46
C GLY A 620 -21.47 22.01 -25.93
N TRP A 621 -20.36 22.31 -26.60
CA TRP A 621 -20.31 22.68 -28.01
C TRP A 621 -20.17 21.48 -28.97
N ILE A 622 -19.81 20.32 -28.41
CA ILE A 622 -19.77 19.01 -29.08
C ILE A 622 -20.51 17.96 -28.27
#